data_AF-A0A2V5RGL6-F1
#
_entry.id   AF-A0A2V5RGL6-F1
#
_cell.length_a   1.000
_cell.length_b   1.000
_cell.length_c   1.000
_cell.angle_alpha   90.00
_cell.angle_beta   90.00
_cell.angle_gamma   90.00
#
_symmetry.space_group_name_H-M   'P 1'
#
loop_
_entity.id
_entity.type
_entity.pdbx_description
1 polymer ?
#
loop_
_entity_poly.entity_id
_entity_poly.type
_entity_poly.pdbx_seq_one_letter_code
_entity_poly.pdbx_strand_id
1 'polypeptide(L)'
;MNDAEEHDGEREVKDRDRRRPRSFAEDQPERTAKLVQVEGSGLSGPFIRRPVMTVLLTLSVIVAGLATYGKLAVNDLPAVDYPVIQVTCSYPGADPTTMANNIATPLEKQFLQIPGLDIITSTSTQSNTSLTLQFVLSKSITDAATDVQAAIQRATGKLPIDLPSPPTFTKTNPNDQAVYLLGLLSDTLTDWDLYKYASTVVAQRINILPGVSQVNIYGVQGAIRVKAAATQWAD
;
A
#
# COMPACT_ATOMS: atom_id res chain seq x y z
N MET A 1 43.66 22.43 130.63
CA MET A 1 43.06 21.10 130.81
C MET A 1 42.12 20.89 129.64
N ASN A 2 42.57 20.06 128.69
CA ASN A 2 41.91 19.37 127.57
C ASN A 2 41.00 20.18 126.62
N ASP A 3 41.30 20.22 125.31
CA ASP A 3 41.21 19.12 124.30
C ASP A 3 39.76 18.66 124.16
N ALA A 4 39.14 18.47 122.99
CA ALA A 4 39.49 18.50 121.58
C ALA A 4 38.13 18.78 120.85
N GLU A 5 38.00 19.05 119.56
CA GLU A 5 38.35 18.19 118.43
C GLU A 5 38.13 18.97 117.13
N GLU A 6 38.84 18.50 116.12
CA GLU A 6 39.21 19.11 114.85
C GLU A 6 38.41 18.52 113.67
N HIS A 7 38.71 19.04 112.48
CA HIS A 7 38.33 18.64 111.11
C HIS A 7 37.10 19.36 110.54
N ASP A 8 37.26 20.36 109.66
CA ASP A 8 37.93 20.44 108.34
C ASP A 8 37.18 19.68 107.24
N GLY A 9 36.82 20.38 106.15
CA GLY A 9 35.99 19.83 105.09
C GLY A 9 35.33 20.83 104.14
N GLU A 10 36.13 21.34 103.20
CA GLU A 10 35.80 21.49 101.77
C GLU A 10 34.72 22.48 101.25
N ARG A 11 35.26 23.55 100.64
CA ARG A 11 35.13 23.98 99.22
C ARG A 11 33.79 23.83 98.46
N GLU A 12 33.47 24.95 97.78
CA GLU A 12 33.05 25.11 96.36
C GLU A 12 31.74 25.87 96.09
N VAL A 13 31.93 27.09 95.57
CA VAL A 13 31.51 27.57 94.24
C VAL A 13 30.01 27.70 93.93
N LYS A 14 29.72 28.94 93.49
CA LYS A 14 28.81 29.34 92.39
C LYS A 14 27.41 29.84 92.76
N ASP A 15 27.11 30.91 92.02
CA ASP A 15 25.80 31.25 91.48
C ASP A 15 24.90 32.18 92.32
N ARG A 16 24.85 33.44 91.89
CA ARG A 16 23.64 34.01 91.27
C ARG A 16 23.90 35.42 90.74
N ASP A 17 24.43 35.48 89.53
CA ASP A 17 24.39 36.70 88.72
C ASP A 17 22.99 36.80 88.09
N ARG A 18 22.11 37.63 88.66
CA ARG A 18 20.77 37.90 88.14
C ARG A 18 20.86 38.86 86.96
N ARG A 19 21.18 38.35 85.77
CA ARG A 19 20.94 39.06 84.50
C ARG A 19 19.56 38.71 83.97
N ARG A 20 18.74 39.75 83.80
CA ARG A 20 17.42 39.69 83.15
C ARG A 20 17.59 39.32 81.67
N PRO A 21 16.77 38.42 81.09
CA PRO A 21 16.73 38.28 79.65
C PRO A 21 15.94 39.45 79.06
N ARG A 22 16.61 40.28 78.24
CA ARG A 22 15.90 41.13 77.27
C ARG A 22 15.48 40.23 76.12
N SER A 23 14.16 40.17 75.93
CA SER A 23 13.47 39.50 74.83
C SER A 23 14.09 39.86 73.48
N PHE A 24 14.45 38.83 72.71
CA PHE A 24 14.58 38.92 71.27
C PHE A 24 13.19 39.28 70.72
N ALA A 25 12.98 40.54 70.36
CA ALA A 25 11.86 40.93 69.51
C ALA A 25 12.22 40.47 68.10
N GLU A 26 11.66 39.33 67.75
CA GLU A 26 11.73 38.68 66.45
C GLU A 26 11.04 39.58 65.42
N ASP A 27 11.82 40.28 64.60
CA ASP A 27 11.32 40.99 63.43
C ASP A 27 11.04 39.96 62.33
N GLN A 28 9.94 39.21 62.47
CA GLN A 28 9.36 38.45 61.38
C GLN A 28 8.43 39.38 60.60
N PRO A 29 8.75 39.78 59.36
CA PRO A 29 7.77 40.44 58.53
C PRO A 29 6.66 39.42 58.28
N GLU A 30 5.44 39.73 58.73
CA GLU A 30 4.22 39.00 58.39
C GLU A 30 4.14 38.89 56.86
N ARG A 31 4.64 37.78 56.32
CA ARG A 31 4.30 37.36 54.97
C ARG A 31 2.85 36.94 55.00
N THR A 32 1.97 37.93 54.94
CA THR A 32 0.62 37.75 54.42
C THR A 32 0.78 37.22 53.01
N ALA A 33 0.78 35.89 52.89
CA ALA A 33 0.70 35.22 51.63
C ALA A 33 -0.64 35.64 51.01
N LYS A 34 -0.61 36.69 50.19
CA LYS A 34 -1.69 36.96 49.25
C LYS A 34 -1.82 35.69 48.43
N LEU A 35 -2.88 34.94 48.68
CA LEU A 35 -3.34 33.88 47.80
C LEU A 35 -3.46 34.52 46.42
N VAL A 36 -2.56 34.15 45.50
CA VAL A 36 -2.67 34.54 44.10
C VAL A 36 -3.98 33.93 43.63
N GLN A 37 -4.99 34.78 43.52
CA GLN A 37 -6.29 34.42 42.99
C GLN A 37 -6.06 34.09 41.51
N VAL A 38 -5.91 32.80 41.21
CA VAL A 38 -5.86 32.33 39.83
C VAL A 38 -7.25 32.58 39.25
N GLU A 39 -7.42 33.72 38.62
CA GLU A 39 -8.50 33.93 37.67
C GLU A 39 -8.34 32.87 36.59
N GLY A 40 -9.15 31.82 36.69
CA GLY A 40 -9.12 30.69 35.76
C GLY A 40 -9.51 31.16 34.35
N SER A 41 -8.52 31.62 33.58
CA SER A 41 -8.59 31.94 32.16
C SER A 41 -7.70 31.00 31.33
N GLY A 42 -7.41 29.81 31.85
CA GLY A 42 -6.82 28.72 31.06
C GLY A 42 -7.90 27.93 30.30
N LEU A 43 -7.50 27.22 29.23
CA LEU A 43 -8.37 26.31 28.47
C LEU A 43 -9.14 25.31 29.35
N SER A 44 -8.61 24.97 30.54
CA SER A 44 -9.22 24.08 31.53
C SER A 44 -10.33 24.72 32.38
N GLY A 45 -10.37 26.05 32.50
CA GLY A 45 -11.32 26.77 33.35
C GLY A 45 -12.80 26.53 33.00
N PRO A 46 -13.20 26.58 31.71
CA PRO A 46 -14.57 26.27 31.28
C PRO A 46 -14.97 24.80 31.53
N PHE A 47 -14.06 23.86 31.30
CA PHE A 47 -14.32 22.41 31.47
C PHE A 47 -14.49 22.01 32.94
N ILE A 48 -13.83 22.70 33.88
CA ILE A 48 -13.96 22.45 35.32
C ILE A 48 -15.26 23.04 35.87
N ARG A 49 -15.67 24.23 35.40
CA ARG A 49 -16.90 24.91 35.89
C ARG A 49 -18.19 24.29 35.35
N ARG A 50 -18.15 23.54 34.24
CA ARG A 50 -19.32 22.91 33.61
C ARG A 50 -19.12 21.41 33.37
N PRO A 51 -19.12 20.57 34.43
CA PRO A 51 -18.86 19.13 34.32
C PRO A 51 -19.83 18.41 33.37
N VAL A 52 -21.09 18.85 33.30
CA VAL A 52 -22.09 18.27 32.39
C VAL A 52 -21.74 18.49 30.92
N MET A 53 -21.21 19.67 30.57
CA MET A 53 -20.85 19.99 29.19
C MET A 53 -19.62 19.19 28.75
N THR A 54 -18.64 19.03 29.64
CA THR A 54 -17.44 18.20 29.41
C THR A 54 -17.82 16.75 29.14
N VAL A 55 -18.70 16.16 29.96
CA VAL A 55 -19.16 14.77 29.76
C VAL A 55 -19.91 14.60 28.44
N LEU A 56 -20.80 15.53 28.08
CA LEU A 56 -21.51 15.49 26.81
C LEU A 56 -20.56 15.63 25.61
N LEU A 57 -19.54 16.48 25.70
CA LEU A 57 -18.53 16.64 24.66
C LEU A 57 -17.71 15.35 24.49
N THR A 58 -17.23 14.76 25.58
CA THR A 58 -16.47 13.50 25.55
C THR A 58 -17.32 12.36 24.98
N LEU A 59 -18.59 12.25 25.40
CA LEU A 59 -19.52 11.25 24.88
C LEU A 59 -19.77 11.45 23.37
N SER A 60 -19.94 12.69 22.91
CA SER A 60 -20.15 13.01 21.50
C SER A 60 -18.96 12.59 20.63
N VAL A 61 -17.73 12.80 21.11
CA VAL A 61 -16.51 12.36 20.43
C VAL A 61 -16.42 10.84 20.37
N ILE A 62 -16.76 10.13 21.46
CA ILE A 62 -16.77 8.66 21.49
C ILE A 62 -17.78 8.10 20.49
N VAL A 63 -19.00 8.65 20.46
CA VAL A 63 -20.05 8.22 19.52
C VAL A 63 -19.67 8.52 18.08
N ALA A 64 -19.10 9.70 17.81
CA ALA A 64 -18.58 10.04 16.49
C ALA A 64 -17.45 9.09 16.07
N GLY A 65 -16.56 8.73 17.00
CA GLY A 65 -15.49 7.76 16.79
C GLY A 65 -16.02 6.36 16.45
N LEU A 66 -16.97 5.82 17.22
CA LEU A 66 -17.60 4.54 16.91
C LEU A 66 -18.35 4.57 15.57
N ALA A 67 -19.08 5.64 15.27
CA ALA A 67 -19.85 5.78 14.04
C ALA A 67 -18.96 5.86 12.79
N THR A 68 -17.73 6.37 12.94
CA THR A 68 -16.74 6.48 11.85
C THR A 68 -15.75 5.32 11.81
N TYR A 69 -15.61 4.54 12.89
CA TYR A 69 -14.70 3.40 13.00
C TYR A 69 -14.86 2.40 11.83
N GLY A 70 -16.10 2.05 11.49
CA GLY A 70 -16.39 1.15 10.36
C GLY A 70 -16.28 1.79 8.97
N LYS A 71 -16.09 3.12 8.89
CA LYS A 71 -15.94 3.87 7.64
C LYS A 71 -14.49 4.27 7.35
N LEU A 72 -13.56 4.00 8.28
CA LEU A 72 -12.15 4.16 7.98
C LEU A 72 -11.75 3.10 6.94
N ALA A 73 -11.40 3.57 5.75
CA ALA A 73 -10.78 2.74 4.74
C ALA A 73 -9.43 2.26 5.28
N VAL A 74 -9.31 0.97 5.57
CA VAL A 74 -8.03 0.31 5.82
C VAL A 74 -7.34 0.20 4.47
N ASN A 75 -6.63 1.25 4.06
CA ASN A 75 -5.76 1.23 2.90
C ASN A 75 -4.48 0.48 3.28
N ASP A 76 -4.51 -0.84 3.15
CA ASP A 76 -3.41 -1.73 3.58
C ASP A 76 -2.28 -1.84 2.55
N LEU A 77 -2.40 -1.19 1.40
CA LEU A 77 -1.31 -1.02 0.46
C LEU A 77 -1.26 0.44 0.01
N PRO A 78 -0.10 1.12 0.02
CA PRO A 78 0.06 2.27 -0.86
C PRO A 78 -0.24 1.76 -2.27
N ALA A 79 -1.41 2.10 -2.81
CA ALA A 79 -1.79 1.82 -4.18
C ALA A 79 -0.90 2.67 -5.07
N VAL A 80 0.34 2.22 -5.27
CA VAL A 80 1.21 2.82 -6.26
C VAL A 80 0.83 2.15 -7.56
N ASP A 81 -0.27 2.63 -8.13
CA ASP A 81 -0.81 2.16 -9.40
C ASP A 81 0.08 2.69 -10.52
N TYR A 82 1.28 2.10 -10.63
CA TYR A 82 2.17 2.40 -11.73
C TYR A 82 1.47 2.01 -13.04
N PRO A 83 1.41 2.90 -14.03
CA PRO A 83 0.85 2.56 -15.33
C PRO A 83 1.75 1.50 -16.00
N VAL A 84 1.22 0.28 -16.13
CA VAL A 84 1.87 -0.84 -16.80
C VAL A 84 1.15 -1.15 -18.11
N ILE A 85 1.91 -1.28 -19.18
CA ILE A 85 1.40 -1.70 -20.49
C ILE A 85 2.11 -2.99 -20.89
N GLN A 86 1.32 -4.00 -21.21
CA GLN A 86 1.86 -5.27 -21.69
C GLN A 86 1.70 -5.37 -23.20
N VAL A 87 2.81 -5.55 -23.89
CA VAL A 87 2.86 -5.76 -25.34
C VAL A 87 3.17 -7.22 -25.62
N THR A 88 2.42 -7.85 -26.51
CA THR A 88 2.63 -9.24 -26.91
C THR A 88 2.79 -9.34 -28.43
N CYS A 89 3.68 -10.23 -28.86
CA CYS A 89 3.91 -10.52 -30.25
C CYS A 89 4.11 -12.03 -30.42
N SER A 90 3.37 -12.61 -31.36
CA SER A 90 3.47 -14.04 -31.68
C SER A 90 4.11 -14.22 -33.06
N TYR A 91 5.09 -15.11 -33.12
CA TYR A 91 5.76 -15.48 -34.36
C TYR A 91 5.96 -17.00 -34.39
N PRO A 92 4.95 -17.73 -34.91
CA PRO A 92 4.92 -19.19 -34.89
C PRO A 92 6.14 -19.82 -35.55
N GLY A 93 6.72 -20.83 -34.89
CA GLY A 93 7.84 -21.59 -35.44
C GLY A 93 9.24 -21.04 -35.13
N ALA A 94 9.34 -19.87 -34.49
CA ALA A 94 10.62 -19.32 -34.04
C ALA A 94 11.03 -19.84 -32.65
N ASP A 95 12.33 -20.08 -32.48
CA ASP A 95 12.95 -20.40 -31.19
C ASP A 95 13.09 -19.16 -30.29
N PRO A 96 13.19 -19.32 -28.95
CA PRO A 96 13.25 -18.19 -28.02
C PRO A 96 14.40 -17.19 -28.29
N THR A 97 15.54 -17.67 -28.79
CA THR A 97 16.71 -16.83 -29.09
C THR A 97 16.44 -15.97 -30.32
N THR A 98 15.87 -16.56 -31.38
CA THR A 98 15.40 -15.82 -32.56
C THR A 98 14.34 -14.79 -32.20
N MET A 99 13.39 -15.16 -31.33
CA MET A 99 12.37 -14.23 -30.82
C MET A 99 12.98 -13.03 -30.09
N ALA A 100 13.94 -13.27 -29.19
CA ALA A 100 14.61 -12.21 -28.45
C ALA A 100 15.39 -11.25 -29.38
N ASN A 101 16.11 -11.78 -30.36
CA ASN A 101 16.95 -10.98 -31.24
C ASN A 101 16.15 -10.24 -32.32
N ASN A 102 15.16 -10.90 -32.94
CA ASN A 102 14.45 -10.37 -34.10
C ASN A 102 13.16 -9.63 -33.75
N ILE A 103 12.57 -9.89 -32.58
CA ILE A 103 11.31 -9.26 -32.14
C ILE A 103 11.53 -8.39 -30.91
N ALA A 104 12.07 -8.94 -29.82
CA ALA A 104 12.20 -8.20 -28.56
C ALA A 104 13.18 -7.03 -28.67
N THR A 105 14.41 -7.28 -29.14
CA THR A 105 15.46 -6.26 -29.27
C THR A 105 15.04 -5.03 -30.09
N PRO A 106 14.47 -5.16 -31.30
CA PRO A 106 14.04 -3.98 -32.06
C PRO A 106 12.85 -3.26 -31.41
N LEU A 107 11.92 -3.97 -30.77
CA LEU A 107 10.81 -3.36 -30.03
C LEU A 107 11.32 -2.58 -28.81
N GLU A 108 12.20 -3.17 -28.01
CA GLU A 108 12.83 -2.53 -26.84
C GLU A 108 13.52 -1.22 -27.23
N LYS A 109 14.32 -1.22 -28.31
CA LYS A 109 15.00 -0.01 -28.81
C LYS A 109 14.03 1.12 -29.18
N GLN A 110 12.83 0.80 -29.64
CA GLN A 110 11.81 1.80 -29.94
C GLN A 110 11.05 2.25 -28.68
N PHE A 111 10.83 1.35 -27.73
CA PHE A 111 10.17 1.66 -26.46
C PHE A 111 11.04 2.51 -25.55
N LEU A 112 12.36 2.31 -25.53
CA LEU A 112 13.31 3.13 -24.77
C LEU A 112 13.31 4.61 -25.19
N GLN A 113 12.76 4.95 -26.37
CA GLN A 113 12.63 6.33 -26.83
C GLN A 113 11.36 7.00 -26.31
N ILE A 114 10.46 6.26 -25.64
CA ILE A 114 9.23 6.82 -25.08
C ILE A 114 9.55 7.58 -23.79
N PRO A 115 9.17 8.86 -23.68
CA PRO A 115 9.41 9.64 -22.46
C PRO A 115 8.61 9.06 -21.29
N GLY A 116 9.24 8.97 -20.12
CA GLY A 116 8.60 8.49 -18.88
C GLY A 116 8.48 6.97 -18.75
N LEU A 117 9.14 6.20 -19.61
CA LEU A 117 9.38 4.77 -19.38
C LEU A 117 10.43 4.61 -18.26
N ASP A 118 10.13 3.84 -17.24
CA ASP A 118 11.01 3.59 -16.08
C ASP A 118 11.70 2.23 -16.20
N ILE A 119 10.89 1.17 -16.35
CA ILE A 119 11.37 -0.21 -16.46
C ILE A 119 10.77 -0.88 -17.70
N ILE A 120 11.62 -1.62 -18.42
CA ILE A 120 11.22 -2.52 -19.49
C ILE A 120 11.69 -3.93 -19.15
N THR A 121 10.78 -4.90 -19.18
CA THR A 121 11.10 -6.32 -19.00
C THR A 121 10.56 -7.09 -20.18
N SER A 122 11.42 -7.85 -20.87
CA SER A 122 11.01 -8.74 -21.96
C SER A 122 11.16 -10.19 -21.54
N THR A 123 10.22 -11.01 -22.00
CA THR A 123 10.24 -12.46 -21.81
C THR A 123 9.93 -13.07 -23.15
N SER A 124 10.90 -13.81 -23.69
CA SER A 124 10.76 -14.50 -24.97
C SER A 124 10.67 -16.00 -24.72
N THR A 125 9.63 -16.59 -25.27
CA THR A 125 9.34 -18.02 -25.25
C THR A 125 9.23 -18.51 -26.68
N GLN A 126 9.12 -19.82 -26.87
CA GLN A 126 8.94 -20.37 -28.21
C GLN A 126 7.67 -19.79 -28.84
N SER A 127 7.79 -19.26 -30.05
CA SER A 127 6.71 -18.62 -30.81
C SER A 127 6.04 -17.38 -30.20
N ASN A 128 6.43 -16.93 -29.00
CA ASN A 128 5.77 -15.81 -28.34
C ASN A 128 6.73 -14.96 -27.50
N THR A 129 6.60 -13.64 -27.60
CA THR A 129 7.35 -12.68 -26.79
C THR A 129 6.38 -11.72 -26.12
N SER A 130 6.56 -11.51 -24.82
CA SER A 130 5.85 -10.52 -24.01
C SER A 130 6.81 -9.47 -23.48
N LEU A 131 6.43 -8.19 -23.58
CA LEU A 131 7.16 -7.06 -23.02
C LEU A 131 6.26 -6.33 -22.03
N THR A 132 6.77 -6.08 -20.83
CA THR A 132 6.12 -5.33 -19.77
C THR A 132 6.80 -3.97 -19.66
N LEU A 133 6.04 -2.91 -19.92
CA LEU A 133 6.49 -1.52 -19.90
C LEU A 133 5.89 -0.85 -18.66
N GLN A 134 6.74 -0.44 -17.72
CA GLN A 134 6.34 0.31 -16.55
C GLN A 134 6.72 1.78 -16.73
N PHE A 135 5.73 2.66 -16.60
CA PHE A 135 5.92 4.10 -16.71
C PHE A 135 5.91 4.78 -15.35
N VAL A 136 6.46 5.99 -15.29
CA VAL A 136 6.43 6.83 -14.09
C VAL A 136 4.99 7.23 -13.72
N LEU A 137 4.72 7.42 -12.41
CA LEU A 137 3.38 7.73 -11.88
C LEU A 137 2.79 9.04 -12.43
N SER A 138 3.62 9.98 -12.88
CA SER A 138 3.19 11.25 -13.46
C SER A 138 2.63 11.14 -14.88
N LYS A 139 2.80 9.99 -15.54
CA LYS A 139 2.33 9.78 -16.92
C LYS A 139 0.98 9.07 -16.94
N SER A 140 0.02 9.61 -17.70
CA SER A 140 -1.27 8.97 -17.91
C SER A 140 -1.13 7.66 -18.70
N ILE A 141 -1.89 6.62 -18.31
CA ILE A 141 -1.93 5.35 -19.04
C ILE A 141 -2.46 5.50 -20.47
N THR A 142 -3.30 6.51 -20.74
CA THR A 142 -3.83 6.79 -22.08
C THR A 142 -2.78 7.42 -22.99
N ASP A 143 -1.98 8.33 -22.45
CA ASP A 143 -0.88 8.96 -23.20
C ASP A 143 0.23 7.93 -23.45
N ALA A 144 0.57 7.14 -22.42
CA ALA A 144 1.50 6.02 -22.55
C ALA A 144 1.04 5.01 -23.62
N ALA A 145 -0.26 4.66 -23.65
CA ALA A 145 -0.78 3.75 -24.67
C ALA A 145 -0.66 4.31 -26.10
N THR A 146 -0.92 5.61 -26.26
CA THR A 146 -0.76 6.30 -27.55
C THR A 146 0.70 6.27 -28.01
N ASP A 147 1.64 6.55 -27.10
CA ASP A 147 3.07 6.52 -27.38
C ASP A 147 3.59 5.11 -27.69
N VAL A 148 3.09 4.10 -26.95
CA VAL A 148 3.41 2.68 -27.21
C VAL A 148 2.91 2.28 -28.59
N GLN A 149 1.68 2.65 -28.96
CA GLN A 149 1.16 2.37 -30.30
C GLN A 149 2.01 3.04 -31.39
N ALA A 150 2.41 4.30 -31.20
CA ALA A 150 3.29 4.99 -32.13
C ALA A 150 4.69 4.33 -32.22
N ALA A 151 5.23 3.84 -31.10
CA ALA A 151 6.49 3.11 -31.07
C ALA A 151 6.40 1.75 -31.78
N ILE A 152 5.29 1.02 -31.63
CA ILE A 152 5.02 -0.23 -32.37
C ILE A 152 5.00 0.05 -33.87
N GLN A 153 4.33 1.13 -34.31
CA GLN A 153 4.30 1.53 -35.72
C GLN A 153 5.69 1.83 -36.27
N ARG A 154 6.55 2.54 -35.50
CA ARG A 154 7.95 2.78 -35.89
C ARG A 154 8.79 1.49 -35.91
N ALA A 155 8.52 0.57 -34.98
CA ALA A 155 9.21 -0.72 -34.90
C ALA A 155 8.81 -1.68 -36.02
N THR A 156 7.61 -1.52 -36.60
CA THR A 156 7.05 -2.44 -37.61
C THR A 156 7.99 -2.63 -38.80
N GLY A 157 8.68 -1.58 -39.24
CA GLY A 157 9.67 -1.68 -40.34
C GLY A 157 10.98 -2.39 -39.98
N LYS A 158 11.20 -2.75 -38.71
CA LYS A 158 12.35 -3.52 -38.21
C LYS A 158 11.97 -4.94 -37.81
N LEU A 159 10.69 -5.27 -37.85
CA LEU A 159 10.20 -6.61 -37.59
C LEU A 159 10.26 -7.47 -38.86
N PRO A 160 10.34 -8.80 -38.74
CA PRO A 160 10.20 -9.71 -39.88
C PRO A 160 8.88 -9.48 -40.62
N ILE A 161 8.92 -9.52 -41.96
CA ILE A 161 7.77 -9.29 -42.84
C ILE A 161 6.72 -10.42 -42.74
N ASP A 162 7.16 -11.56 -42.24
CA ASP A 162 6.51 -12.85 -42.10
C ASP A 162 5.72 -12.98 -40.78
N LEU A 163 5.51 -11.88 -40.06
CA LEU A 163 4.65 -11.84 -38.88
C LEU A 163 3.17 -12.05 -39.26
N PRO A 164 2.49 -13.07 -38.69
CA PRO A 164 1.07 -13.31 -38.97
C PRO A 164 0.14 -12.26 -38.34
N SER A 165 0.60 -11.55 -37.31
CA SER A 165 -0.15 -10.46 -36.67
C SER A 165 0.81 -9.43 -36.10
N PRO A 166 0.48 -8.13 -36.20
CA PRO A 166 1.30 -7.08 -35.59
C PRO A 166 1.29 -7.21 -34.06
N PRO A 167 2.31 -6.67 -33.37
CA PRO A 167 2.32 -6.63 -31.91
C PRO A 167 1.07 -5.94 -31.36
N THR A 168 0.43 -6.55 -30.37
CA THR A 168 -0.75 -6.01 -29.70
C THR A 168 -0.38 -5.57 -28.29
N PHE A 169 -1.07 -4.55 -27.78
CA PHE A 169 -0.85 -4.06 -26.42
C PHE A 169 -2.15 -4.13 -25.61
N THR A 170 -2.00 -4.38 -24.31
CA THR A 170 -3.07 -4.41 -23.34
C THR A 170 -2.70 -3.51 -22.16
N LYS A 171 -3.67 -2.72 -21.70
CA LYS A 171 -3.54 -1.93 -20.48
C LYS A 171 -3.79 -2.89 -19.33
N THR A 172 -2.73 -3.46 -18.80
CA THR A 172 -2.85 -4.44 -17.71
C THR A 172 -2.73 -3.67 -16.40
N ASN A 173 -3.78 -3.71 -15.59
CA ASN A 173 -3.71 -3.22 -14.22
C ASN A 173 -3.16 -4.36 -13.34
N PRO A 174 -2.03 -4.21 -12.63
CA PRO A 174 -1.55 -5.21 -11.68
C PRO A 174 -2.56 -5.54 -10.56
N ASN A 175 -3.54 -4.65 -10.34
CA ASN A 175 -4.64 -4.86 -9.40
C ASN A 175 -5.85 -5.60 -10.02
N ASP A 176 -5.81 -6.00 -11.30
CA ASP A 176 -6.80 -6.92 -11.89
C ASP A 176 -6.53 -8.36 -11.39
N GLN A 177 -6.48 -8.52 -10.07
CA GLN A 177 -6.58 -9.84 -9.46
C GLN A 177 -7.98 -10.39 -9.80
N ALA A 178 -8.03 -11.67 -10.17
CA ALA A 178 -9.30 -12.33 -10.46
C ALA A 178 -10.22 -12.23 -9.23
N VAL A 179 -11.25 -11.40 -9.32
CA VAL A 179 -12.24 -11.21 -8.24
C VAL A 179 -13.02 -12.51 -8.01
N TYR A 180 -13.24 -13.28 -9.08
CA TYR A 180 -13.92 -14.57 -9.06
C TYR A 180 -13.18 -15.62 -9.90
N LEU A 181 -12.93 -16.78 -9.30
CA LEU A 181 -12.48 -17.98 -9.98
C LEU A 181 -13.61 -19.00 -9.96
N LEU A 182 -14.14 -19.35 -11.13
CA LEU A 182 -15.28 -20.26 -11.29
C LEU A 182 -14.84 -21.54 -11.99
N GLY A 183 -15.15 -22.69 -11.37
CA GLY A 183 -14.98 -24.00 -12.00
C GLY A 183 -16.28 -24.48 -12.62
N LEU A 184 -16.27 -24.84 -13.90
CA LEU A 184 -17.39 -25.50 -14.56
C LEU A 184 -17.15 -27.01 -14.56
N LEU A 185 -18.13 -27.77 -14.06
CA LEU A 185 -18.11 -29.23 -14.07
C LEU A 185 -19.41 -29.73 -14.70
N SER A 186 -19.32 -30.81 -15.48
CA SER A 186 -20.48 -31.46 -16.09
C SER A 186 -20.19 -32.95 -16.28
N ASP A 187 -21.11 -33.81 -15.84
CA ASP A 187 -21.02 -35.26 -16.04
C ASP A 187 -21.51 -35.71 -17.43
N THR A 188 -22.19 -34.83 -18.16
CA THR A 188 -22.84 -35.12 -19.44
C THR A 188 -22.12 -34.55 -20.66
N LEU A 189 -21.31 -33.51 -20.48
CA LEU A 189 -20.58 -32.84 -21.56
C LEU A 189 -19.15 -33.34 -21.61
N THR A 190 -18.60 -33.48 -22.82
CA THR A 190 -17.17 -33.69 -23.00
C THR A 190 -16.39 -32.43 -22.62
N ASP A 191 -15.12 -32.56 -22.22
CA ASP A 191 -14.28 -31.41 -21.84
C ASP A 191 -14.25 -30.30 -22.91
N TRP A 192 -14.27 -30.70 -24.19
CA TRP A 192 -14.32 -29.76 -25.31
C TRP A 192 -15.66 -29.03 -25.41
N ASP A 193 -16.77 -29.75 -25.33
CA ASP A 193 -18.10 -29.14 -25.40
C ASP A 193 -18.34 -28.22 -24.19
N LEU A 194 -17.83 -28.60 -23.02
CA LEU A 194 -17.87 -27.79 -21.81
C LEU A 194 -17.04 -26.51 -21.98
N TYR A 195 -15.82 -26.61 -22.54
CA TYR A 195 -14.99 -25.44 -22.85
C TYR A 195 -15.67 -24.51 -23.86
N LYS A 196 -16.29 -25.08 -24.90
CA LYS A 196 -17.04 -24.32 -25.92
C LYS A 196 -18.23 -23.62 -25.29
N TYR A 197 -18.99 -24.29 -24.43
CA TYR A 197 -20.11 -23.70 -23.71
C TYR A 197 -19.65 -22.57 -22.77
N ALA A 198 -18.56 -22.79 -22.02
CA ALA A 198 -17.97 -21.80 -21.14
C ALA A 198 -17.52 -20.54 -21.91
N SER A 199 -16.86 -20.72 -23.06
CA SER A 199 -16.33 -19.61 -23.86
C SER A 199 -17.41 -18.83 -24.63
N THR A 200 -18.40 -19.52 -25.18
CA THR A 200 -19.41 -18.88 -26.05
C THR A 200 -20.63 -18.36 -25.28
N VAL A 201 -21.08 -19.06 -24.24
CA VAL A 201 -22.29 -18.67 -23.51
C VAL A 201 -21.95 -17.98 -22.20
N VAL A 202 -21.14 -18.62 -21.37
CA VAL A 202 -20.88 -18.15 -20.00
C VAL A 202 -20.02 -16.90 -20.00
N ALA A 203 -18.88 -16.94 -20.70
CA ALA A 203 -17.95 -15.80 -20.75
C ALA A 203 -18.58 -14.58 -21.42
N GLN A 204 -19.37 -14.75 -22.49
CA GLN A 204 -20.08 -13.64 -23.12
C GLN A 204 -21.08 -12.97 -22.18
N ARG A 205 -21.83 -13.76 -21.39
CA ARG A 205 -22.79 -13.21 -20.41
C ARG A 205 -22.10 -12.44 -19.29
N ILE A 206 -20.96 -12.93 -18.81
CA ILE A 206 -20.21 -12.27 -17.74
C ILE A 206 -19.55 -10.98 -18.26
N ASN A 207 -18.98 -10.98 -19.48
CA ASN A 207 -18.36 -9.79 -20.07
C ASN A 207 -19.30 -8.60 -20.27
N ILE A 208 -20.62 -8.82 -20.32
CA ILE A 208 -21.62 -7.74 -20.48
C ILE A 208 -21.93 -7.05 -19.14
N LEU A 209 -21.59 -7.67 -18.01
CA LEU A 209 -21.89 -7.11 -16.70
C LEU A 209 -21.04 -5.85 -16.44
N PRO A 210 -21.66 -4.76 -15.93
CA PRO A 210 -20.93 -3.55 -15.61
C PRO A 210 -19.90 -3.81 -14.53
N GLY A 211 -18.65 -3.40 -14.78
CA GLY A 211 -17.52 -3.62 -13.86
C GLY A 211 -16.65 -4.84 -14.19
N VAL A 212 -16.97 -5.61 -15.23
CA VAL A 212 -16.11 -6.69 -15.72
C VAL A 212 -15.16 -6.17 -16.80
N SER A 213 -13.85 -6.27 -16.55
CA SER A 213 -12.80 -5.87 -17.51
C SER A 213 -12.51 -6.98 -18.52
N GLN A 214 -12.30 -8.21 -18.01
CA GLN A 214 -11.91 -9.36 -18.83
C GLN A 214 -12.31 -10.68 -18.15
N VAL A 215 -12.73 -11.66 -18.95
CA VAL A 215 -12.97 -13.04 -18.51
C VAL A 215 -11.93 -13.96 -19.15
N ASN A 216 -11.07 -14.55 -18.33
CA ASN A 216 -10.09 -15.54 -18.77
C ASN A 216 -10.64 -16.96 -18.59
N ILE A 217 -10.59 -17.76 -19.63
CA ILE A 217 -11.05 -19.15 -19.60
C ILE A 217 -9.83 -20.06 -19.69
N TYR A 218 -9.68 -20.91 -18.68
CA TYR A 218 -8.63 -21.91 -18.60
C TYR A 218 -9.23 -23.30 -18.85
N GLY A 219 -8.56 -24.15 -19.63
CA GLY A 219 -9.04 -25.49 -19.95
C GLY A 219 -8.51 -26.04 -21.26
N VAL A 220 -8.97 -27.22 -21.63
CA VAL A 220 -8.51 -27.94 -22.81
C VAL A 220 -9.26 -27.44 -24.05
N GLN A 221 -8.53 -26.76 -24.94
CA GLN A 221 -9.03 -26.43 -26.28
C GLN A 221 -8.82 -27.63 -27.22
N GLY A 222 -9.90 -28.09 -27.83
CA GLY A 222 -9.92 -29.02 -28.94
C GLY A 222 -9.31 -28.38 -30.18
N ALA A 223 -8.36 -29.08 -30.80
CA ALA A 223 -7.73 -28.67 -32.04
C ALA A 223 -8.21 -29.57 -33.19
N ILE A 224 -8.77 -28.96 -34.24
CA ILE A 224 -9.07 -29.68 -35.48
C ILE A 224 -7.73 -29.86 -36.23
N ARG A 225 -7.25 -31.11 -36.29
CA ARG A 225 -6.04 -31.46 -37.05
C ARG A 225 -6.45 -32.04 -38.40
N VAL A 226 -6.24 -31.28 -39.48
CA VAL A 226 -6.38 -31.81 -40.84
C VAL A 226 -5.07 -32.51 -41.20
N LYS A 227 -5.10 -33.84 -41.29
CA LYS A 227 -3.97 -34.63 -41.82
C LYS A 227 -4.17 -34.76 -43.32
N ALA A 228 -3.44 -33.98 -44.11
CA ALA A 228 -3.36 -34.20 -45.55
C ALA A 228 -2.36 -35.35 -45.81
N ALA A 229 -2.81 -36.43 -46.45
CA ALA A 229 -1.93 -37.49 -46.90
C ALA A 229 -1.19 -37.01 -48.16
N ALA A 230 0.14 -36.96 -48.11
CA ALA A 230 0.97 -36.46 -49.21
C ALA A 230 0.98 -37.38 -50.46
N THR A 231 0.31 -38.52 -50.42
CA THR A 231 0.23 -39.49 -51.53
C THR A 231 -0.94 -39.25 -52.48
N GLN A 232 -1.79 -38.26 -52.23
CA GLN A 232 -3.06 -38.09 -52.95
C GLN A 232 -3.08 -36.96 -54.01
N TRP A 233 -1.93 -36.31 -54.26
CA TRP A 233 -1.79 -35.19 -55.21
C TRP A 233 -0.81 -35.49 -56.36
N ALA A 234 -0.47 -36.77 -56.57
CA ALA A 234 0.57 -37.20 -57.50
C ALA A 234 0.06 -37.82 -58.84
N ASP A 235 -1.19 -37.56 -59.24
CA ASP A 235 -1.73 -37.93 -60.57
C ASP A 235 -2.01 -36.69 -61.42
#